data_AF-A0A9Q9I5D0-F1
#
_entry.id   AF-A0A9Q9I5D0-F1
#
_cell.length_a   1.000
_cell.length_b   1.000
_cell.length_c   1.000
_cell.angle_alpha   90.00
_cell.angle_beta   90.00
_cell.angle_gamma   90.00
#
_symmetry.space_group_name_H-M   'P 1'
#
loop_
_entity.id
_entity.type
_entity.pdbx_description
1 polymer ?
#
loop_
_entity_poly.entity_id
_entity_poly.type
_entity_poly.pdbx_seq_one_letter_code
_entity_poly.pdbx_strand_id
1 'polypeptide(L)'
;MRRVLLSLILCAQSASMSAASGHVVFHTASFGSGRSVSLGLAGGGPARDPAFDFDVVITLSEFDGGGTVIYRDGGRHEASVRCVSPAMVRINSADYMVDVSAPAGADWKHDLWAALCSAPVS
;
A
#
# COMPACT_ATOMS: atom_id res chain seq x y z
N MET A 1 55.72 -7.60 30.96
CA MET A 1 55.19 -6.81 29.82
C MET A 1 53.82 -7.35 29.46
N ARG A 2 52.73 -6.70 29.92
CA ARG A 2 51.37 -7.23 29.82
C ARG A 2 50.67 -6.49 28.67
N ARG A 3 50.51 -7.16 27.53
CA ARG A 3 49.87 -6.58 26.32
C ARG A 3 48.36 -6.53 26.53
N VAL A 4 47.80 -5.34 26.53
CA VAL A 4 46.33 -5.10 26.60
C VAL A 4 45.82 -5.01 25.17
N LEU A 5 45.06 -6.01 24.72
CA LEU A 5 44.34 -5.95 23.43
C LEU A 5 43.03 -5.20 23.63
N LEU A 6 42.89 -4.03 22.99
CA LEU A 6 41.62 -3.33 22.84
C LEU A 6 40.79 -3.99 21.74
N SER A 7 39.65 -4.56 22.12
CA SER A 7 38.66 -5.10 21.17
C SER A 7 37.71 -3.97 20.75
N LEU A 8 37.71 -3.61 19.46
CA LEU A 8 36.74 -2.68 18.88
C LEU A 8 35.43 -3.44 18.61
N ILE A 9 34.39 -3.15 19.39
CA ILE A 9 33.05 -3.70 19.15
C ILE A 9 32.37 -2.81 18.10
N LEU A 10 32.27 -3.32 16.87
CA LEU A 10 31.52 -2.68 15.81
C LEU A 10 30.03 -3.00 16.01
N CYS A 11 29.29 -2.10 16.66
CA CYS A 11 27.84 -2.20 16.75
C CYS A 11 27.23 -1.91 15.37
N ALA A 12 26.98 -2.95 14.58
CA ALA A 12 26.11 -2.85 13.41
C ALA A 12 24.68 -2.62 13.90
N GLN A 13 24.22 -1.38 13.83
CA GLN A 13 22.85 -1.03 14.17
C GLN A 13 21.95 -1.48 13.03
N SER A 14 21.36 -2.66 13.14
CA SER A 14 20.28 -3.09 12.27
C SER A 14 19.07 -2.21 12.55
N ALA A 15 18.84 -1.20 11.71
CA ALA A 15 17.60 -0.45 11.72
C ALA A 15 16.48 -1.39 11.24
N SER A 16 15.76 -1.99 12.19
CA SER A 16 14.53 -2.71 11.90
C SER A 16 13.48 -1.70 11.44
N MET A 17 13.21 -1.64 10.13
CA MET A 17 12.02 -0.95 9.63
C MET A 17 10.81 -1.79 10.04
N SER A 18 10.21 -1.46 11.19
CA SER A 18 8.86 -1.91 11.50
C SER A 18 7.91 -1.18 10.56
N ALA A 19 7.61 -1.78 9.41
CA ALA A 19 6.40 -1.44 8.68
C ALA A 19 5.23 -1.82 9.59
N ALA A 20 4.69 -0.84 10.31
CA ALA A 20 3.41 -1.03 10.99
C ALA A 20 2.40 -1.36 9.89
N SER A 21 2.01 -2.64 9.80
CA SER A 21 0.96 -3.13 8.90
C SER A 21 -0.41 -2.66 9.40
N GLY A 22 -0.55 -1.37 9.66
CA GLY A 22 -1.83 -0.72 9.87
C GLY A 22 -2.59 -0.77 8.56
N HIS A 23 -3.89 -1.05 8.63
CA HIS A 23 -4.77 -0.93 7.48
C HIS A 23 -4.75 0.53 7.02
N VAL A 24 -3.95 0.85 5.99
CA VAL A 24 -3.86 2.21 5.45
C VAL A 24 -4.96 2.35 4.41
N VAL A 25 -5.97 3.17 4.70
CA VAL A 25 -7.02 3.54 3.73
C VAL A 25 -6.40 4.44 2.67
N PHE A 26 -6.53 4.07 1.40
CA PHE A 26 -6.02 4.85 0.26
C PHE A 26 -7.14 5.47 -0.58
N HIS A 27 -8.35 4.94 -0.53
CA HIS A 27 -9.49 5.46 -1.28
C HIS A 27 -10.78 5.35 -0.45
N THR A 28 -11.69 6.31 -0.59
CA THR A 28 -13.04 6.24 -0.03
C THR A 28 -14.04 6.84 -1.00
N ALA A 29 -15.08 6.08 -1.31
CA ALA A 29 -16.20 6.51 -2.13
C ALA A 29 -17.46 6.66 -1.27
N SER A 30 -18.16 7.78 -1.40
CA SER A 30 -19.43 8.05 -0.71
C SER A 30 -20.61 7.86 -1.66
N PHE A 31 -21.67 7.25 -1.14
CA PHE A 31 -22.91 6.96 -1.87
C PHE A 31 -24.06 7.79 -1.27
N GLY A 32 -25.03 8.18 -2.10
CA GLY A 32 -26.11 9.13 -1.75
C GLY A 32 -27.02 8.73 -0.58
N SER A 33 -26.87 7.54 -0.02
CA SER A 33 -27.57 7.08 1.20
C SER A 33 -26.78 7.32 2.50
N GLY A 34 -25.72 8.13 2.46
CA GLY A 34 -24.79 8.32 3.58
C GLY A 34 -23.83 7.15 3.82
N ARG A 35 -23.90 6.09 3.00
CA ARG A 35 -22.97 4.97 3.08
C ARG A 35 -21.66 5.35 2.41
N SER A 36 -20.56 4.82 2.90
CA SER A 36 -19.26 4.94 2.22
C SER A 36 -18.55 3.59 2.18
N VAL A 37 -17.75 3.41 1.13
CA VAL A 37 -16.87 2.26 0.98
C VAL A 37 -15.43 2.76 0.95
N SER A 38 -14.59 2.19 1.79
CA SER A 38 -13.16 2.47 1.80
C SER A 38 -12.37 1.26 1.32
N LEU A 39 -11.33 1.55 0.55
CA LEU A 39 -10.30 0.59 0.18
C LEU A 39 -9.03 0.91 0.96
N GLY A 40 -8.39 -0.13 1.48
CA GLY A 40 -7.15 -0.02 2.24
C GLY A 40 -6.15 -1.13 1.94
N LEU A 41 -4.92 -0.97 2.42
CA LEU A 41 -3.86 -1.95 2.31
C LEU A 41 -3.78 -2.79 3.59
N ALA A 42 -3.99 -4.10 3.50
CA ALA A 42 -3.75 -5.03 4.60
C ALA A 42 -2.31 -5.54 4.67
N GLY A 43 -1.55 -5.35 3.59
CA GLY A 43 -0.17 -5.76 3.49
C GLY A 43 0.36 -5.58 2.09
N GLY A 44 1.66 -5.76 1.95
CA GLY A 44 2.32 -5.69 0.67
C GLY A 44 3.83 -5.77 0.81
N GLY A 45 4.50 -5.81 -0.33
CA GLY A 45 5.95 -5.84 -0.43
C GLY A 45 6.41 -5.72 -1.88
N PRO A 46 7.72 -5.89 -2.14
CA PRO A 46 8.25 -5.90 -3.50
C PRO A 46 7.55 -6.95 -4.37
N ALA A 47 7.26 -6.59 -5.61
CA ALA A 47 6.58 -7.49 -6.53
C ALA A 47 7.43 -8.72 -6.88
N ARG A 48 6.77 -9.85 -7.12
CA ARG A 48 7.42 -11.08 -7.64
C ARG A 48 7.67 -11.01 -9.14
N ASP A 49 6.77 -10.36 -9.89
CA ASP A 49 6.95 -10.09 -11.31
C ASP A 49 7.82 -8.84 -11.46
N PRO A 50 9.00 -8.93 -12.11
CA PRO A 50 9.91 -7.79 -12.26
C PRO A 50 9.35 -6.66 -13.14
N ALA A 51 8.22 -6.87 -13.83
CA ALA A 51 7.51 -5.80 -14.52
C ALA A 51 6.75 -4.86 -13.57
N PHE A 52 6.62 -5.21 -12.29
CA PHE A 52 5.92 -4.44 -11.25
C PHE A 52 6.87 -4.12 -10.10
N ASP A 53 6.50 -3.10 -9.32
CA ASP A 53 7.30 -2.62 -8.19
C ASP A 53 6.79 -3.21 -6.87
N PHE A 54 5.46 -3.32 -6.71
CA PHE A 54 4.83 -3.81 -5.49
C PHE A 54 3.77 -4.89 -5.76
N ASP A 55 3.71 -5.89 -4.89
CA ASP A 55 2.53 -6.77 -4.72
C ASP A 55 1.86 -6.40 -3.40
N VAL A 56 0.55 -6.16 -3.43
CA VAL A 56 -0.24 -5.70 -2.28
C VAL A 56 -1.53 -6.50 -2.10
N VAL A 57 -2.09 -6.45 -0.89
CA VAL A 57 -3.41 -6.99 -0.57
C VAL A 57 -4.34 -5.83 -0.22
N ILE A 58 -5.40 -5.68 -1.01
CA ILE A 58 -6.44 -4.68 -0.81
C ILE A 58 -7.53 -5.25 0.08
N THR A 59 -8.00 -4.44 1.03
CA THR A 59 -9.18 -4.70 1.85
C THR A 59 -10.28 -3.71 1.53
N LEU A 60 -11.52 -4.16 1.71
CA LEU A 60 -12.71 -3.34 1.57
C LEU A 60 -13.45 -3.25 2.91
N SER A 61 -13.89 -2.05 3.27
CA SER A 61 -14.77 -1.83 4.42
C SER A 61 -15.91 -0.90 4.03
N GLU A 62 -17.09 -1.17 4.57
CA GLU A 62 -18.26 -0.32 4.37
C GLU A 62 -18.71 0.32 5.68
N PHE A 63 -19.10 1.57 5.60
CA PHE A 63 -19.56 2.39 6.70
C PHE A 63 -20.98 2.88 6.46
N ASP A 64 -21.77 2.99 7.53
CA ASP A 64 -23.04 3.70 7.51
C ASP A 64 -22.85 5.23 7.59
N GLY A 65 -23.96 5.98 7.54
CA GLY A 65 -23.96 7.45 7.64
C GLY A 65 -23.48 8.02 8.97
N GLY A 66 -23.34 7.19 10.01
CA GLY A 66 -22.74 7.55 11.28
C GLY A 66 -21.24 7.23 11.36
N GLY A 67 -20.64 6.65 10.32
CA GLY A 67 -19.26 6.18 10.31
C GLY A 67 -19.04 4.85 11.02
N THR A 68 -20.11 4.09 11.32
CA THR A 68 -19.99 2.75 11.89
C THR A 68 -19.63 1.76 10.79
N VAL A 69 -18.61 0.93 11.01
CA VAL A 69 -18.28 -0.17 10.09
C VAL A 69 -19.39 -1.22 10.12
N ILE A 70 -20.11 -1.36 9.01
CA ILE A 70 -21.20 -2.34 8.86
C ILE A 70 -20.78 -3.58 8.07
N TYR A 71 -19.68 -3.50 7.32
CA TYR A 71 -19.11 -4.63 6.59
C TYR A 71 -17.59 -4.52 6.55
N ARG A 72 -16.92 -5.66 6.73
CA ARG A 72 -15.49 -5.84 6.43
C ARG A 72 -15.36 -7.01 5.51
N ASP A 73 -14.72 -6.78 4.38
CA ASP A 73 -14.45 -7.85 3.46
C ASP A 73 -13.33 -8.76 4.00
N GLY A 74 -13.59 -10.07 4.04
CA GLY A 74 -12.62 -11.09 4.43
C GLY A 74 -11.78 -11.61 3.27
N GLY A 75 -11.99 -11.09 2.05
CA GLY A 75 -11.28 -11.49 0.86
C GLY A 75 -9.83 -11.01 0.86
N ARG A 76 -8.99 -11.76 0.14
CA ARG A 76 -7.61 -11.35 -0.17
C ARG A 76 -7.58 -10.87 -1.62
N HIS A 77 -7.74 -9.57 -1.82
CA HIS A 77 -7.70 -8.96 -3.15
C HIS A 77 -6.27 -8.58 -3.48
N GLU A 78 -5.54 -9.49 -4.14
CA GLU A 78 -4.17 -9.25 -4.55
C GLU A 78 -4.12 -8.32 -5.77
N ALA A 79 -3.18 -7.37 -5.73
CA ALA A 79 -2.90 -6.47 -6.85
C ALA A 79 -1.39 -6.24 -6.97
N SER A 80 -0.92 -6.04 -8.20
CA SER A 80 0.47 -5.63 -8.47
C SER A 80 0.48 -4.21 -9.01
N VAL A 81 1.43 -3.38 -8.56
CA VAL A 81 1.51 -1.96 -8.92
C VAL A 81 2.87 -1.67 -9.56
N ARG A 82 2.83 -1.06 -10.74
CA ARG A 82 4.00 -0.54 -11.44
C ARG A 82 4.01 0.97 -11.33
N CYS A 83 5.05 1.51 -10.71
CA CYS A 83 5.25 2.92 -10.47
C CYS A 83 5.77 3.67 -11.69
N VAL A 84 6.63 3.03 -12.48
CA VAL A 84 7.27 3.65 -13.66
C VAL A 84 6.38 3.58 -14.89
N SER A 85 6.59 4.50 -15.85
CA SER A 85 5.80 4.55 -17.08
C SER A 85 5.95 3.26 -17.95
N PRO A 86 4.84 2.72 -18.51
CA PRO A 86 3.46 3.11 -18.21
C PRO A 86 3.07 2.68 -16.79
N ALA A 87 2.51 3.62 -16.01
CA ALA A 87 2.01 3.33 -14.68
C ALA A 87 0.80 2.39 -14.78
N MET A 88 0.79 1.33 -13.97
CA MET A 88 -0.21 0.27 -14.08
C MET A 88 -0.59 -0.32 -12.72
N VAL A 89 -1.83 -0.74 -12.62
CA VAL A 89 -2.34 -1.63 -11.58
C VAL A 89 -2.83 -2.90 -12.25
N ARG A 90 -2.29 -4.05 -11.83
CA ARG A 90 -2.76 -5.37 -12.20
C ARG A 90 -3.67 -5.91 -11.10
N ILE A 91 -4.83 -6.40 -11.47
CA ILE A 91 -5.73 -7.16 -10.59
C ILE A 91 -5.97 -8.49 -11.26
N ASN A 92 -5.75 -9.59 -10.55
CA ASN A 92 -5.76 -10.92 -11.14
C ASN A 92 -4.84 -10.96 -12.38
N SER A 93 -5.41 -11.20 -13.57
CA SER A 93 -4.67 -11.27 -14.84
C SER A 93 -4.95 -10.07 -15.76
N ALA A 94 -5.57 -9.00 -15.25
CA ALA A 94 -5.91 -7.82 -16.04
C ALA A 94 -5.05 -6.62 -15.65
N ASP A 95 -4.45 -5.99 -16.67
CA ASP A 95 -3.62 -4.79 -16.53
C ASP A 95 -4.44 -3.53 -16.84
N TYR A 96 -4.46 -2.60 -15.89
CA TYR A 96 -5.12 -1.32 -16.03
C TYR A 96 -4.09 -0.21 -16.02
N MET A 97 -4.05 0.57 -17.10
CA MET A 97 -3.25 1.79 -17.14
C MET A 97 -3.78 2.80 -16.13
N VAL A 98 -2.87 3.44 -15.42
CA VAL A 98 -3.17 4.53 -14.50
C VAL A 98 -2.93 5.85 -15.21
N ASP A 99 -3.95 6.70 -15.24
CA ASP A 99 -3.78 8.10 -15.58
C ASP A 99 -3.15 8.81 -14.38
N VAL A 100 -1.84 9.04 -14.43
CA VAL A 100 -1.07 9.73 -13.37
C VAL A 100 -1.43 11.21 -13.24
N SER A 101 -2.14 11.78 -14.21
CA SER A 101 -2.60 13.17 -14.17
C SER A 101 -4.01 13.32 -13.57
N ALA A 102 -4.69 12.21 -13.29
CA ALA A 102 -6.00 12.22 -12.65
C ALA A 102 -5.91 12.87 -11.25
N PRO A 103 -6.95 13.61 -10.84
CA PRO A 103 -7.00 14.15 -9.49
C PRO A 103 -7.23 13.03 -8.46
N ALA A 104 -6.67 13.21 -7.26
CA ALA A 104 -6.89 12.29 -6.15
C ALA A 104 -8.39 12.10 -5.87
N GLY A 105 -8.81 10.86 -5.60
CA GLY A 105 -10.20 10.50 -5.37
C GLY A 105 -11.03 10.22 -6.62
N ALA A 106 -10.53 10.50 -7.83
CA ALA A 106 -11.30 10.30 -9.07
C ALA A 106 -11.38 8.84 -9.50
N ASP A 107 -10.30 8.08 -9.29
CA ASP A 107 -10.24 6.66 -9.60
C ASP A 107 -9.40 5.95 -8.55
N TRP A 108 -9.97 4.89 -7.97
CA TRP A 108 -9.32 4.15 -6.91
C TRP A 108 -7.99 3.51 -7.35
N LYS A 109 -7.82 3.20 -8.64
CA LYS A 109 -6.55 2.67 -9.18
C LYS A 109 -5.46 3.72 -9.18
N HIS A 110 -5.81 4.96 -9.51
CA HIS A 110 -4.90 6.10 -9.36
C HIS A 110 -4.52 6.29 -7.90
N ASP A 111 -5.49 6.29 -6.99
CA ASP A 111 -5.23 6.49 -5.56
C ASP A 111 -4.37 5.38 -4.96
N LEU A 112 -4.57 4.12 -5.38
CA LEU A 112 -3.70 3.00 -5.01
C LEU A 112 -2.26 3.21 -5.50
N TRP A 113 -2.10 3.55 -6.78
CA TRP A 113 -0.79 3.84 -7.35
C TRP A 113 -0.11 5.00 -6.62
N ALA A 114 -0.82 6.10 -6.39
CA ALA A 114 -0.30 7.27 -5.70
C ALA A 114 0.13 6.92 -4.26
N ALA A 115 -0.66 6.15 -3.52
CA ALA A 115 -0.35 5.74 -2.16
C ALA A 115 0.97 4.95 -2.04
N LEU A 116 1.36 4.22 -3.09
CA LEU A 116 2.60 3.42 -3.09
C LEU A 116 3.77 4.13 -3.76
N CYS A 117 3.51 4.85 -4.86
CA CYS A 117 4.53 5.35 -5.78
C CYS A 117 4.84 6.84 -5.61
N SER A 118 4.00 7.59 -4.89
CA SER A 118 4.19 9.03 -4.64
C SER A 118 4.42 9.38 -3.17
N ALA A 119 4.34 8.38 -2.29
CA ALA A 119 4.68 8.56 -0.88
C ALA A 119 6.17 8.94 -0.73
N PRO A 120 6.51 9.95 0.08
CA PRO A 120 7.91 10.32 0.29
C PRO A 120 8.66 9.15 0.93
N VAL A 121 9.72 8.68 0.27
CA VAL A 121 10.69 7.77 0.86
C VAL A 121 11.47 8.53 1.94
N SER A 122 11.53 7.96 3.14
CA SER A 122 12.23 8.56 4.31
C SER A 122 13.74 8.56 4.15
#